data_AF-A0A3P7DZP6-F1
#
_entry.id   AF-A0A3P7DZP6-F1
#
_cell.length_a   1.000
_cell.length_b   1.000
_cell.length_c   1.000
_cell.angle_alpha   90.00
_cell.angle_beta   90.00
_cell.angle_gamma   90.00
#
_symmetry.space_group_name_H-M   'P 1'
#
loop_
_entity.id
_entity.type
_entity.pdbx_description
1 polymer ?
#
loop_
_entity_poly.entity_id
_entity_poly.type
_entity_poly.pdbx_seq_one_letter_code
_entity_poly.pdbx_strand_id
1 'polypeptide(L)' 'MAKTKVRQQTDGISSLKYECYDLQFFTLFTHIKVKLFEQESKAQLREEGFKRC' A
#
# COMPACT_ATOMS: atom_id res chain seq x y z
N MET A 1 -18.96 8.56 2.79
CA MET A 1 -17.90 9.59 2.95
C MET A 1 -17.33 9.71 4.36
N ALA A 2 -18.11 9.51 5.45
CA ALA A 2 -17.58 9.67 6.82
C ALA A 2 -16.33 8.82 7.12
N LYS A 3 -16.28 7.56 6.68
CA LYS A 3 -15.12 6.67 6.86
C LYS A 3 -13.86 7.16 6.15
N THR A 4 -13.99 7.71 4.94
CA THR A 4 -12.86 8.26 4.16
C THR A 4 -12.23 9.44 4.87
N LYS A 5 -13.05 10.32 5.48
CA LYS A 5 -12.57 11.53 6.16
C LYS A 5 -11.76 11.24 7.43
N VAL A 6 -12.06 10.14 8.11
CA VAL A 6 -11.26 9.64 9.25
C VAL A 6 -10.01 8.92 8.75
N ARG A 7 -10.16 7.99 7.80
CA ARG A 7 -9.02 7.19 7.30
C ARG A 7 -7.99 7.99 6.53
N GLN A 8 -8.33 9.08 5.85
CA GLN A 8 -7.32 9.91 5.16
C GLN A 8 -6.23 10.47 6.10
N GLN A 9 -6.50 10.52 7.41
CA GLN A 9 -5.51 10.96 8.41
C GLN A 9 -4.52 9.85 8.79
N THR A 10 -4.93 8.59 8.64
CA THR A 10 -4.16 7.41 9.03
C THR A 10 -3.57 6.67 7.84
N ASP A 11 -4.26 6.74 6.71
CA ASP A 11 -4.00 5.96 5.51
C ASP A 11 -3.57 6.86 4.37
N GLY A 12 -2.43 6.53 3.79
CA GLY A 12 -1.86 7.26 2.67
C GLY A 12 -0.39 6.91 2.49
N ILE A 13 0.40 7.90 2.05
CA ILE A 13 1.84 7.73 1.84
C ILE A 13 2.55 7.35 3.15
N SER A 14 2.12 7.91 4.27
CA SER A 14 2.70 7.64 5.59
C SER A 14 2.53 6.21 6.08
N SER A 15 1.50 5.51 5.60
CA SER A 15 1.20 4.12 5.99
C SER A 15 1.56 3.10 4.91
N LEU A 16 2.11 3.53 3.77
CA LEU A 16 2.42 2.66 2.64
C LEU A 16 3.59 1.74 2.98
N LYS A 17 3.31 0.44 3.14
CA LYS A 17 4.32 -0.60 3.32
C LYS A 17 4.65 -1.24 1.99
N TYR A 18 5.93 -1.24 1.65
CA TYR A 18 6.44 -1.92 0.46
C TYR A 18 7.88 -2.36 0.69
N GLU A 19 8.30 -3.39 -0.03
CA GLU A 19 9.68 -3.85 -0.09
C GLU A 19 10.17 -3.74 -1.53
N CYS A 20 11.20 -2.91 -1.75
CA CYS A 20 11.87 -2.83 -3.04
C CYS A 20 12.85 -3.99 -3.16
N TYR A 21 12.65 -4.87 -4.15
CA TYR A 21 13.48 -6.07 -4.32
C TYR A 21 14.33 -6.06 -5.60
N ASP A 22 14.05 -5.14 -6.52
CA ASP A 22 14.84 -4.97 -7.75
C ASP A 22 14.79 -3.51 -8.16
N LEU A 23 15.96 -2.94 -8.45
CA LEU A 23 16.13 -1.55 -8.85
C LEU A 23 17.10 -1.49 -10.02
N GLN A 24 16.60 -1.04 -11.18
CA GLN A 24 17.37 -1.00 -12.41
C GLN A 24 17.28 0.38 -13.05
N PHE A 25 18.43 0.95 -13.37
CA PHE A 25 18.54 2.24 -14.05
C PHE A 25 18.78 2.01 -15.54
N PHE A 26 17.81 2.39 -16.37
CA PHE A 26 17.96 2.42 -17.81
C PHE A 26 18.15 3.86 -18.29
N THR A 27 18.65 4.02 -19.51
CA THR A 27 18.96 5.35 -20.08
C THR A 27 17.76 6.30 -20.08
N LEU A 28 16.54 5.77 -20.22
CA LEU A 28 15.32 6.56 -20.37
C LEU A 28 14.33 6.43 -19.21
N PHE A 29 14.54 5.47 -18.30
CA PHE A 29 13.64 5.24 -17.16
C PHE A 29 14.31 4.42 -16.06
N THR A 30 13.73 4.46 -14.87
CA THR A 30 14.11 3.58 -13.75
C THR A 30 13.02 2.56 -13.52
N HIS A 31 13.40 1.30 -13.47
CA HIS A 31 12.50 0.22 -13.11
C HIS A 31 12.65 -0.08 -11.63
N ILE A 32 11.55 0.08 -10.89
CA ILE A 32 11.48 -0.20 -9.46
C ILE A 32 10.47 -1.32 -9.27
N LYS A 33 10.92 -2.51 -8.87
CA LYS A 33 10.01 -3.60 -8.52
C LYS A 33 9.83 -3.65 -7.01
N VAL A 34 8.56 -3.66 -6.62
CA VAL A 34 8.16 -3.63 -5.21
C VAL A 34 7.18 -4.74 -4.91
N LYS A 35 7.30 -5.30 -3.71
CA LYS A 35 6.28 -6.16 -3.10
C LYS A 35 5.39 -5.29 -2.22
N LEU A 36 4.10 -5.24 -2.54
CA LEU A 36 3.12 -4.35 -1.88
C LEU A 36 2.38 -5.00 -0.70
N PHE A 37 2.86 -6.13 -0.18
CA PHE A 37 2.29 -6.79 1.01
C PHE A 37 0.75 -6.88 0.99
N GLU A 38 0.18 -7.20 -0.17
CA GLU A 38 -1.27 -7.02 -0.43
C GLU A 38 -2.12 -7.91 0.50
N GLN A 39 -1.66 -9.12 0.80
CA GLN A 39 -2.35 -10.05 1.70
C GLN A 39 -2.41 -9.52 3.14
N GLU A 40 -1.31 -8.96 3.64
CA GLU A 40 -1.24 -8.36 4.97
C GLU A 40 -2.13 -7.12 5.05
N SER A 41 -2.11 -6.29 4.00
CA SER A 41 -3.00 -5.13 3.88
C SER A 41 -4.47 -5.54 3.88
N LYS A 42 -4.84 -6.59 3.13
CA LYS A 42 -6.21 -7.13 3.12
C LYS A 42 -6.61 -7.70 4.48
N ALA A 43 -5.72 -8.43 5.15
CA ALA A 43 -5.99 -8.95 6.49
C ALA A 43 -6.26 -7.81 7.48
N GLN A 44 -5.43 -6.77 7.46
CA GLN A 44 -5.58 -5.59 8.31
C GLN A 44 -6.90 -4.85 8.03
N LEU A 45 -7.25 -4.67 6.76
CA LEU A 45 -8.54 -4.08 6.37
C LEU A 45 -9.74 -4.93 6.85
N ARG A 46 -9.63 -6.26 6.80
CA ARG A 46 -10.69 -7.14 7.31
C ARG A 46 -10.86 -7.02 8.82
N GLU A 47 -9.77 -6.95 9.57
CA GLU A 47 -9.78 -6.72 11.03
C GLU A 47 -10.43 -5.37 11.38
N GLU A 48 -10.22 -4.34 10.56
CA GLU A 48 -10.86 -3.03 10.67
C GLU A 48 -12.34 -3.01 10.20
N GLY A 49 -12.87 -4.17 9.79
CA GLY A 49 -14.29 -4.37 9.46
C GLY A 49 -14.63 -4.30 7.97
N PHE A 50 -13.65 -4.27 7.06
CA PHE A 50 -13.87 -4.31 5.61
C PHE A 50 -13.98 -5.75 5.11
N LYS A 51 -15.15 -6.36 5.36
CA LYS A 51 -15.41 -7.80 5.15
C LYS A 51 -15.27 -8.31 3.71
N ARG A 52 -15.15 -7.45 2.69
CA ARG A 52 -15.05 -7.82 1.27
C ARG A 52 -13.70 -7.46 0.62
N CYS A 53 -12.70 -7.06 1.41
CA CYS A 53 -11.35 -6.78 0.93
C CYS A 53 -10.50 -8.04 0.79
#